data_AF-A0A948KZE6-F1
#
_entry.id   AF-A0A948KZE6-F1
#
_cell.length_a   1.000
_cell.length_b   1.000
_cell.length_c   1.000
_cell.angle_alpha   90.00
_cell.angle_beta   90.00
_cell.angle_gamma   90.00
#
_symmetry.space_group_name_H-M   'P 1'
#
loop_
_entity.id
_entity.type
_entity.pdbx_description
1 polymer ?
#
loop_
_entity_poly.entity_id
_entity_poly.type
_entity_poly.pdbx_seq_one_letter_code
_entity_poly.pdbx_strand_id
1 'polypeptide(L)'
;MPEPDIHDTPAAIAERERLAAAERARRYRAARREEGKPDTKAVDAAIAEAVSYLVHVTVGPASTSISVAELSKVATIILKRDGYRKIWARLAVVERMRSRPAHDMPTAMPSRRPTPTTAIIEPPARGNWTELDIELVRSLAARIP
;
A
#
# COMPACT_ATOMS: atom_id res chain seq x y z
N MET A 1 14.24 24.24 -25.02
CA MET A 1 14.85 23.51 -23.90
C MET A 1 16.17 24.20 -23.61
N PRO A 2 16.48 24.60 -22.36
CA PRO A 2 17.79 25.17 -22.08
C PRO A 2 18.87 24.08 -22.22
N GLU A 3 19.98 24.41 -22.88
CA GLU A 3 21.16 23.55 -23.00
C GLU A 3 21.80 23.33 -21.62
N PRO A 4 22.31 22.12 -21.32
CA PRO A 4 23.01 21.87 -20.06
C PRO A 4 24.32 22.68 -20.04
N ASP A 5 24.45 23.55 -19.05
CA ASP A 5 25.67 24.33 -18.78
C ASP A 5 26.80 23.36 -18.37
N ILE A 6 28.00 23.57 -18.94
CA ILE A 6 29.14 22.63 -18.94
C ILE A 6 29.74 22.46 -17.52
N HIS A 7 29.24 23.21 -16.53
CA HIS A 7 29.71 23.23 -15.15
C HIS A 7 28.76 22.58 -14.12
N ASP A 8 27.68 21.93 -14.56
CA ASP A 8 26.74 21.27 -13.65
C ASP A 8 27.36 20.01 -13.02
N THR A 9 27.61 20.07 -11.72
CA THR A 9 28.00 18.87 -10.96
C THR A 9 26.85 17.84 -10.92
N PRO A 10 27.13 16.53 -10.81
CA PRO A 10 26.08 15.51 -10.70
C PRO A 10 25.04 15.78 -9.59
N ALA A 11 25.47 16.45 -8.52
CA ALA A 11 24.60 16.89 -7.43
C ALA A 11 23.61 18.00 -7.84
N ALA A 12 24.05 18.97 -8.64
CA ALA A 12 23.20 20.05 -9.16
C ALA A 12 22.16 19.52 -10.16
N ILE A 13 22.54 18.55 -10.99
CA ILE A 13 21.62 17.85 -11.92
C ILE A 13 20.55 17.09 -11.12
N ALA A 14 20.96 16.30 -10.11
CA ALA A 14 20.05 15.53 -9.27
C ALA A 14 19.06 16.43 -8.50
N GLU A 15 19.51 17.58 -8.00
CA GLU A 15 18.65 18.51 -7.29
C GLU A 15 17.63 19.18 -8.22
N ARG A 16 18.05 19.60 -9.41
CA ARG A 16 17.14 20.12 -10.44
C ARG A 16 16.08 19.09 -10.86
N GLU A 17 16.48 17.83 -11.01
CA GLU A 17 15.55 16.74 -11.32
C GLU A 17 14.54 16.48 -10.18
N ARG A 18 14.99 16.52 -8.92
CA ARG A 18 14.12 16.40 -7.74
C ARG A 18 13.09 17.53 -7.69
N LEU A 19 13.51 18.77 -7.89
CA LEU A 19 12.61 19.93 -7.92
C LEU A 19 11.60 19.82 -9.06
N ALA A 20 12.04 19.43 -10.26
CA ALA A 20 11.16 19.21 -11.41
C ALA A 20 10.16 18.06 -11.16
N ALA A 21 10.59 16.96 -10.52
CA ALA A 21 9.72 15.84 -10.15
C ALA A 21 8.68 16.25 -9.10
N ALA A 22 9.10 17.01 -8.08
CA ALA A 22 8.21 17.54 -7.05
C ALA A 22 7.14 18.47 -7.65
N GLU A 23 7.52 19.30 -8.62
CA GLU A 23 6.58 20.18 -9.31
C GLU A 23 5.59 19.43 -10.20
N ARG A 24 6.05 18.43 -10.98
CA ARG A 24 5.15 17.52 -11.72
C ARG A 24 4.15 16.85 -10.78
N ALA A 25 4.61 16.35 -9.64
CA ALA A 25 3.76 15.73 -8.63
C ALA A 25 2.75 16.72 -8.01
N ARG A 26 3.12 17.99 -7.82
CA ARG A 26 2.20 19.05 -7.35
C ARG A 26 1.12 19.35 -8.38
N ARG A 27 1.50 19.56 -9.64
CA ARG A 27 0.56 19.84 -10.75
C ARG A 27 -0.41 18.68 -10.96
N TYR A 28 0.08 17.44 -10.94
CA TYR A 28 -0.75 16.24 -11.03
C TYR A 28 -1.78 16.17 -9.89
N ARG A 29 -1.36 16.44 -8.64
CA ARG A 29 -2.26 16.47 -7.48
C ARG A 29 -3.29 17.60 -7.54
N ALA A 30 -2.91 18.78 -8.05
CA ALA A 30 -3.84 19.89 -8.23
C ALA A 30 -4.94 19.55 -9.25
N ALA A 31 -4.56 19.07 -10.44
CA ALA A 31 -5.51 18.65 -11.48
C ALA A 31 -6.47 17.56 -10.99
N ARG A 32 -5.97 16.57 -10.24
CA ARG A 32 -6.83 15.52 -9.67
C ARG A 32 -7.83 16.05 -8.64
N ARG A 33 -7.45 17.03 -7.83
CA ARG A 33 -8.37 17.67 -6.87
C ARG A 33 -9.49 18.41 -7.59
N GLU A 34 -9.17 19.14 -8.67
CA GLU A 34 -10.18 19.82 -9.51
C GLU A 34 -11.17 18.83 -10.15
N GLU A 35 -10.70 17.65 -10.55
CA GLU A 35 -11.54 16.58 -11.09
C GLU A 35 -12.35 15.82 -10.02
N GLY A 36 -12.18 16.16 -8.73
CA GLY A 36 -12.82 15.50 -7.60
C GLY A 36 -12.30 14.08 -7.35
N LYS A 37 -11.08 13.78 -7.79
CA LYS A 37 -10.40 12.50 -7.60
C LYS A 37 -9.63 12.51 -6.27
N PRO A 38 -9.79 11.48 -5.42
CA PRO A 38 -8.99 11.38 -4.20
C PRO A 38 -7.53 11.11 -4.53
N ASP A 39 -6.64 11.62 -3.68
CA ASP A 39 -5.22 11.27 -3.70
C ASP A 39 -4.97 9.99 -2.89
N THR A 40 -3.77 9.43 -3.00
CA THR A 40 -3.43 8.16 -2.33
C THR A 40 -3.53 8.26 -0.81
N LYS A 41 -3.21 9.41 -0.21
CA LYS A 41 -3.26 9.58 1.25
C LYS A 41 -4.71 9.58 1.75
N ALA A 42 -5.60 10.27 1.05
CA ALA A 42 -7.02 10.27 1.34
C ALA A 42 -7.62 8.86 1.22
N VAL A 43 -7.23 8.11 0.17
CA VAL A 43 -7.68 6.72 -0.01
C VAL A 43 -7.17 5.83 1.14
N ASP A 44 -5.90 5.93 1.52
CA ASP A 44 -5.33 5.14 2.61
C ASP A 44 -6.00 5.46 3.95
N ALA A 45 -6.27 6.74 4.23
CA ALA A 45 -7.00 7.17 5.43
C ALA A 45 -8.43 6.62 5.46
N ALA A 46 -9.14 6.68 4.33
CA ALA A 46 -10.49 6.15 4.22
C ALA A 46 -10.53 4.62 4.37
N ILE A 47 -9.53 3.89 3.85
CA ILE A 47 -9.40 2.44 4.06
C ILE A 47 -9.14 2.14 5.53
N ALA A 48 -8.24 2.87 6.20
CA ALA A 48 -7.95 2.68 7.62
C ALA A 48 -9.17 2.93 8.51
N GLU A 49 -9.91 4.02 8.26
CA GLU A 49 -11.17 4.31 8.95
C GLU A 49 -12.22 3.22 8.70
N ALA A 50 -12.34 2.74 7.46
CA ALA A 50 -13.26 1.66 7.10
C ALA A 50 -12.91 0.33 7.80
N VAL A 51 -11.62 -0.02 7.91
CA VAL A 51 -11.17 -1.19 8.67
C VAL A 51 -11.54 -1.02 10.15
N SER A 52 -11.22 0.13 10.75
CA SER A 52 -11.53 0.40 12.15
C SER A 52 -13.03 0.29 12.43
N TYR A 53 -13.86 0.87 11.57
CA TYR A 53 -15.32 0.75 11.66
C TYR A 53 -15.78 -0.71 11.55
N LEU A 54 -15.31 -1.45 10.53
CA LEU A 54 -15.73 -2.83 10.30
C LEU A 54 -15.32 -3.75 11.46
N VAL A 55 -14.10 -3.60 11.99
CA VAL A 55 -13.64 -4.32 13.19
C VAL A 55 -14.50 -3.99 14.41
N HIS A 56 -14.86 -2.72 14.59
CA HIS A 56 -15.69 -2.31 15.73
C HIS A 56 -17.10 -2.90 15.68
N VAL A 57 -17.74 -2.91 14.50
CA VAL A 57 -19.12 -3.40 14.35
C VAL A 57 -19.23 -4.92 14.26
N THR A 58 -18.13 -5.62 13.93
CA THR A 58 -18.06 -7.08 13.99
C THR A 58 -17.73 -7.56 15.40
N VAL A 59 -18.74 -7.56 16.27
CA VAL A 59 -18.64 -8.16 17.61
C VAL A 59 -18.70 -9.69 17.47
N GLY A 60 -17.56 -10.37 17.48
CA GLY A 60 -17.49 -11.84 17.38
C GLY A 60 -16.18 -12.43 17.91
N PRO A 61 -16.16 -13.73 18.31
CA PRO A 61 -14.99 -14.33 18.93
C PRO A 61 -13.84 -14.53 17.92
N ALA A 62 -12.62 -14.19 18.38
CA ALA A 62 -11.26 -14.56 17.92
C ALA A 62 -10.85 -14.42 16.44
N SER A 63 -11.76 -14.29 15.47
CA SER A 63 -11.41 -14.12 14.05
C SER A 63 -12.45 -13.29 13.30
N THR A 64 -12.22 -11.98 13.22
CA THR A 64 -12.99 -11.10 12.32
C THR A 64 -12.48 -11.25 10.90
N SER A 65 -13.29 -11.83 10.01
CA SER A 65 -13.05 -11.78 8.57
C SER A 65 -13.71 -10.53 7.98
N ILE A 66 -12.92 -9.70 7.28
CA ILE A 66 -13.42 -8.50 6.61
C ILE A 66 -13.47 -8.77 5.11
N SER A 67 -14.66 -8.70 4.52
CA SER A 67 -14.80 -8.81 3.07
C SER A 67 -14.18 -7.60 2.37
N VAL A 68 -13.39 -7.84 1.33
CA VAL A 68 -12.83 -6.78 0.46
C VAL A 68 -13.96 -5.94 -0.16
N ALA A 69 -15.11 -6.56 -0.47
CA ALA A 69 -16.25 -5.86 -1.04
C ALA A 69 -16.88 -4.88 -0.02
N GLU A 70 -16.98 -5.29 1.24
CA GLU A 70 -17.51 -4.45 2.32
C GLU A 70 -16.55 -3.32 2.64
N LEU A 71 -15.25 -3.61 2.75
CA LEU A 71 -14.21 -2.61 2.93
C LEU A 71 -14.23 -1.57 1.80
N SER A 72 -14.35 -2.02 0.55
CA SER A 72 -14.48 -1.15 -0.63
C SER A 72 -15.68 -0.20 -0.52
N LYS A 73 -16.82 -0.74 -0.09
CA LYS A 73 -18.07 0.00 0.05
C LYS A 73 -17.96 1.07 1.13
N VAL A 74 -17.46 0.72 2.32
CA VAL A 74 -17.34 1.64 3.46
C VAL A 74 -16.31 2.73 3.16
N ALA A 75 -15.13 2.39 2.64
CA ALA A 75 -14.12 3.38 2.26
C ALA A 75 -14.62 4.35 1.17
N THR A 76 -15.43 3.87 0.22
CA THR A 76 -16.07 4.73 -0.79
C THR A 76 -17.09 5.69 -0.18
N ILE A 77 -17.85 5.26 0.85
CA ILE A 77 -18.79 6.11 1.57
C ILE A 77 -18.05 7.22 2.31
N ILE A 78 -16.95 6.89 2.99
CA ILE A 78 -16.08 7.86 3.68
C ILE A 78 -15.53 8.90 2.70
N LEU A 79 -14.97 8.47 1.57
CA LEU A 79 -14.48 9.42 0.56
C LEU A 79 -15.60 10.29 -0.02
N LYS A 80 -16.82 9.76 -0.16
CA LYS A 80 -17.97 10.57 -0.59
C LYS A 80 -18.36 11.61 0.46
N ARG A 81 -18.34 11.25 1.76
CA ARG A 81 -18.54 12.18 2.89
C ARG A 81 -17.53 13.32 2.82
N ASP A 82 -16.29 13.00 2.47
CA ASP A 82 -15.18 13.96 2.40
C ASP A 82 -15.18 14.78 1.07
N GLY A 83 -16.24 14.67 0.26
CA GLY A 83 -16.46 15.51 -0.92
C GLY A 83 -15.93 14.94 -2.24
N TYR A 84 -15.37 13.72 -2.26
CA TYR A 84 -14.89 13.11 -3.50
C TYR A 84 -16.03 12.54 -4.34
N ARG A 85 -15.85 12.56 -5.67
CA ARG A 85 -16.84 11.98 -6.59
C ARG A 85 -16.87 10.46 -6.46
N LYS A 86 -18.06 9.89 -6.28
CA LYS A 86 -18.28 8.44 -6.03
C LYS A 86 -17.57 7.52 -7.02
N ILE A 87 -17.61 7.84 -8.32
CA ILE A 87 -16.97 7.02 -9.37
C ILE A 87 -15.45 6.96 -9.15
N TRP A 88 -14.82 8.12 -8.92
CA TRP A 88 -13.38 8.21 -8.68
C TRP A 88 -12.96 7.62 -7.34
N ALA A 89 -13.76 7.81 -6.29
CA ALA A 89 -13.54 7.18 -4.99
C ALA A 89 -13.54 5.65 -5.10
N ARG A 90 -14.56 5.07 -5.74
CA ARG A 90 -14.66 3.61 -5.92
C ARG A 90 -13.49 3.06 -6.71
N LEU A 91 -13.15 3.67 -7.85
CA LEU A 91 -12.03 3.23 -8.69
C LEU A 91 -10.70 3.29 -7.93
N ALA A 92 -10.46 4.39 -7.20
CA ALA A 92 -9.22 4.57 -6.44
C ALA A 92 -9.09 3.55 -5.30
N VAL A 93 -10.16 3.25 -4.59
CA VAL A 93 -10.19 2.23 -3.53
C VAL A 93 -9.96 0.83 -4.10
N VAL A 94 -10.64 0.46 -5.20
CA VAL A 94 -10.46 -0.85 -5.85
C VAL A 94 -9.02 -1.04 -6.33
N GLU A 95 -8.46 -0.04 -7.01
CA GLU A 95 -7.08 -0.11 -7.48
C GLU A 95 -6.09 -0.20 -6.30
N ARG A 96 -6.37 0.51 -5.20
CA ARG A 96 -5.50 0.47 -4.02
C ARG A 96 -5.48 -0.90 -3.33
N MET A 97 -6.60 -1.63 -3.37
CA MET A 97 -6.73 -2.98 -2.79
C MET A 97 -6.35 -4.10 -3.75
N ARG A 98 -5.98 -3.77 -5.00
CA ARG A 98 -5.55 -4.76 -5.99
C ARG A 98 -4.36 -5.54 -5.46
N SER A 99 -4.31 -6.84 -5.77
CA SER A 99 -3.14 -7.65 -5.48
C SER A 99 -1.91 -7.05 -6.13
N ARG A 100 -0.82 -7.01 -5.37
CA ARG A 100 0.50 -6.78 -5.94
C ARG A 100 1.08 -8.14 -6.33
N PRO A 101 1.80 -8.26 -7.45
CA PRO A 101 2.44 -9.53 -7.83
C PRO A 101 3.33 -10.12 -6.72
N ALA A 102 3.92 -9.26 -5.89
CA ALA A 102 4.73 -9.68 -4.73
C ALA A 102 3.94 -10.49 -3.67
N HIS A 103 2.60 -10.38 -3.64
CA HIS A 103 1.76 -11.15 -2.72
C HIS A 103 1.52 -12.60 -3.21
N ASP A 104 1.83 -12.91 -4.47
CA ASP A 104 1.59 -14.22 -5.07
C ASP A 104 2.69 -15.24 -4.74
N MET A 105 3.81 -14.76 -4.20
CA MET A 105 4.96 -15.56 -3.77
C MET A 105 5.24 -15.33 -2.27
N PRO A 106 5.84 -16.30 -1.56
CA PRO A 106 6.37 -16.08 -0.22
C PRO A 106 7.57 -15.12 -0.33
N THR A 107 7.37 -13.84 0.00
CA THR A 107 8.40 -12.79 -0.05
C THR A 107 8.32 -11.94 1.21
N ALA A 108 9.04 -10.80 1.24
CA ALA A 108 8.98 -9.84 2.35
C ALA A 108 7.64 -9.16 2.56
N MET A 109 6.72 -9.35 1.61
CA MET A 109 5.36 -8.89 1.74
C MET A 109 4.46 -10.03 2.22
N PRO A 110 3.40 -9.71 3.00
CA PRO A 110 2.38 -10.68 3.36
C PRO A 110 1.87 -11.41 2.10
N SER A 111 2.06 -12.74 2.07
CA SER A 111 1.66 -13.57 0.95
C SER A 111 0.19 -13.97 1.07
N ARG A 112 -0.47 -14.13 -0.08
CA ARG A 112 -1.82 -14.70 -0.18
C ARG A 112 -1.82 -16.22 -0.14
N ARG A 113 -0.67 -16.85 -0.36
CA ARG A 113 -0.53 -18.28 -0.21
C ARG A 113 -0.35 -18.58 1.28
N PRO A 114 -1.25 -19.36 1.89
CA PRO A 114 -1.06 -19.77 3.27
C PRO A 114 0.28 -20.51 3.34
N THR A 115 1.22 -19.97 4.10
CA THR A 115 2.38 -20.75 4.51
C THR A 115 1.92 -21.60 5.70
N PRO A 116 2.32 -22.88 5.78
CA PRO A 116 1.94 -23.77 6.89
C PRO A 116 2.48 -23.30 8.25
N THR A 117 3.33 -22.28 8.26
CA THR A 117 3.88 -21.62 9.44
C THR A 117 3.06 -20.40 9.83
N THR A 118 2.60 -20.36 11.09
CA THR A 118 2.05 -19.15 11.75
C THR A 118 3.10 -18.07 12.04
N ALA A 119 4.37 -18.35 11.74
CA ALA A 119 5.46 -17.42 11.95
C ALA A 119 5.45 -16.30 10.90
N ILE A 120 5.18 -15.07 11.33
CA ILE A 120 5.47 -13.85 10.54
C ILE A 120 6.98 -13.64 10.62
N ILE A 121 7.71 -14.24 9.68
CA ILE A 121 9.15 -14.04 9.54
C ILE A 121 9.31 -12.93 8.50
N GLU A 122 9.94 -11.83 8.88
CA GLU A 122 10.34 -10.79 7.93
C GLU A 122 11.51 -11.35 7.11
N PRO A 123 11.31 -11.73 5.84
CA PRO A 123 12.39 -12.23 5.04
C PRO A 123 13.23 -11.07 4.51
N PRO A 124 14.50 -11.33 4.19
CA PRO A 124 15.46 -10.28 3.87
C PRO A 124 15.05 -9.49 2.63
N ALA A 125 15.20 -8.16 2.68
CA ALA A 125 14.78 -7.22 1.65
C ALA A 125 15.36 -7.48 0.24
N ARG A 126 16.44 -8.28 0.14
CA ARG A 126 17.11 -8.68 -1.12
C ARG A 126 16.96 -10.16 -1.48
N GLY A 127 16.12 -10.91 -0.76
CA GLY A 127 15.82 -12.33 -1.05
C GLY A 127 16.87 -13.36 -0.61
N ASN A 128 18.01 -12.93 -0.08
CA ASN A 128 19.05 -13.86 0.41
C ASN A 128 18.76 -14.25 1.86
N TRP A 129 18.08 -15.38 2.05
CA TRP A 129 17.91 -16.00 3.36
C TRP A 129 19.27 -16.39 3.93
N THR A 130 19.55 -16.00 5.17
CA THR A 130 20.74 -16.49 5.87
C THR A 130 20.47 -17.88 6.43
N GLU A 131 21.54 -18.63 6.72
CA GLU A 131 21.43 -19.97 7.31
C GLU A 131 20.72 -19.96 8.66
N LEU A 132 20.92 -18.88 9.44
CA LEU A 132 20.22 -18.61 10.70
C LEU A 132 18.71 -18.36 10.50
N ASP A 133 18.32 -17.63 9.44
CA ASP A 133 16.91 -17.41 9.13
C ASP A 133 16.22 -18.74 8.76
N ILE A 134 16.92 -19.60 7.99
CA ILE A 134 16.43 -20.92 7.60
C ILE A 134 16.27 -21.84 8.81
N GLU A 135 17.24 -21.85 9.73
CA GLU A 135 17.16 -22.61 10.98
C GLU A 135 16.02 -22.12 11.88
N LEU A 136 15.83 -20.80 11.97
CA LEU A 136 14.72 -20.21 12.72
C LEU A 136 13.37 -20.64 12.14
N VAL A 137 13.17 -20.54 10.82
CA VAL A 137 11.96 -21.02 10.11
C VAL A 137 11.70 -22.49 10.43
N ARG A 138 12.72 -23.35 10.32
CA ARG A 138 12.62 -24.79 10.58
C ARG A 138 12.26 -25.07 12.04
N SER A 139 12.87 -24.36 12.99
CA SER A 139 12.58 -24.52 14.42
C SER A 139 11.16 -24.10 14.80
N LEU A 140 10.62 -23.07 14.13
CA LEU A 140 9.26 -22.60 14.34
C LEU A 140 8.24 -23.54 13.69
N ALA A 141 8.53 -24.07 12.49
CA ALA A 141 7.69 -25.07 11.83
C ALA A 141 7.59 -26.37 12.64
N ALA A 142 8.67 -26.80 13.29
CA ALA A 142 8.69 -27.99 14.14
C ALA A 142 7.93 -27.85 15.47
N ARG A 143 7.52 -26.63 15.85
CA ARG A 143 6.81 -26.32 17.10
C ARG A 143 5.30 -26.16 16.92
N ILE A 144 4.79 -26.30 15.69
CA ILE A 144 3.36 -26.27 15.40
C ILE A 144 2.86 -27.71 15.51
N PRO A 145 1.93 -28.03 16.45
CA PRO A 145 1.41 -29.38 16.65
C PRO A 145 0.57 -29.88 15.47
#